data_AF-A0A3A8ZRU8-F1
#
_entry.id   AF-A0A3A8ZRU8-F1
#
_cell.length_a   1.000
_cell.length_b   1.000
_cell.length_c   1.000
_cell.angle_alpha   90.00
_cell.angle_beta   90.00
_cell.angle_gamma   90.00
#
_symmetry.space_group_name_H-M   'P 1'
#
loop_
_entity.id
_entity.type
_entity.pdbx_description
1 polymer ?
#
loop_
_entity_poly.entity_id
_entity_poly.type
_entity_poly.pdbx_seq_one_letter_code
_entity_poly.pdbx_strand_id
1 'polypeptide(L)'
;MLLEEYWKRNSILQEKVAVEIEKVKRGQSVKNMLQLQGILEELKNSCIKKNIPLYYPNVIVDSWDYSDPLGIELMELAALYEKI
;
A
#
# COMPACT_ATOMS: atom_id res chain seq x y z
N MET A 1 13.13 -4.18 16.16
CA MET A 1 13.63 -4.30 14.77
C MET A 1 12.49 -4.41 13.76
N LEU A 2 11.59 -5.40 13.82
CA LEU A 2 10.48 -5.55 12.84
C LEU A 2 9.56 -4.32 12.73
N LEU A 3 9.24 -3.66 13.85
CA LEU A 3 8.41 -2.46 13.87
C LEU A 3 9.07 -1.23 13.20
N GLU A 4 10.37 -1.03 13.42
CA GLU A 4 11.12 0.07 12.80
C GLU A 4 11.26 -0.13 11.28
N GLU A 5 11.52 -1.38 10.88
CA GLU A 5 11.55 -1.76 9.47
C GLU A 5 10.18 -1.55 8.80
N TYR A 6 9.10 -1.92 9.48
CA TYR A 6 7.74 -1.68 9.01
C TYR A 6 7.45 -0.19 8.83
N TRP A 7 7.76 0.65 9.81
CA TRP A 7 7.52 2.09 9.69
C TRP A 7 8.31 2.71 8.54
N LYS A 8 9.56 2.30 8.35
CA LYS A 8 10.39 2.77 7.25
C LYS A 8 9.81 2.37 5.89
N ARG A 9 9.46 1.08 5.72
CA ARG A 9 8.88 0.57 4.47
C ARG A 9 7.50 1.19 4.19
N ASN A 10 6.66 1.34 5.21
CA ASN A 10 5.35 1.97 5.11
C ASN A 10 5.47 3.43 4.63
N SER A 11 6.39 4.21 5.19
CA SER A 11 6.63 5.60 4.74
C SER A 11 7.01 5.67 3.25
N ILE A 12 7.89 4.78 2.80
CA ILE A 12 8.30 4.71 1.38
C ILE A 12 7.11 4.33 0.49
N LEU A 13 6.29 3.38 0.93
CA LEU A 13 5.13 2.93 0.16
C LEU A 13 4.03 3.99 0.08
N GLN A 14 3.83 4.78 1.14
CA GLN A 14 2.92 5.93 1.08
C GLN A 14 3.33 6.94 0.00
N GLU A 15 4.62 7.23 -0.13
CA GLU A 15 5.12 8.10 -1.20
C GLU A 15 4.92 7.46 -2.59
N LYS A 16 5.23 6.17 -2.75
CA LYS A 16 5.03 5.47 -4.03
C LYS A 16 3.55 5.45 -4.46
N VAL A 17 2.64 5.17 -3.53
CA VAL A 17 1.19 5.21 -3.79
C VAL A 17 0.74 6.63 -4.15
N ALA A 18 1.24 7.66 -3.46
CA ALA A 18 0.92 9.05 -3.79
C ALA A 18 1.39 9.44 -5.19
N VAL A 19 2.61 9.01 -5.58
CA VAL A 19 3.12 9.21 -6.95
C VAL A 19 2.25 8.49 -7.98
N GLU A 20 1.80 7.28 -7.68
CA GLU A 20 0.92 6.52 -8.57
C GLU A 20 -0.45 7.20 -8.73
N ILE A 21 -1.02 7.76 -7.66
CA ILE A 21 -2.24 8.59 -7.73
C ILE A 21 -2.03 9.80 -8.65
N GLU A 22 -0.89 10.47 -8.56
CA GLU A 22 -0.57 11.61 -9.43
C GLU A 22 -0.42 11.17 -10.90
N LYS A 23 0.14 9.99 -11.18
CA LYS A 23 0.17 9.42 -12.53
C LYS A 23 -1.24 9.13 -13.04
N VAL A 24 -2.12 8.56 -12.22
CA VAL A 24 -3.53 8.32 -12.60
C VAL A 24 -4.23 9.65 -12.91
N LYS A 25 -4.05 10.69 -12.09
CA LYS A 25 -4.60 12.04 -12.36
C LYS A 25 -4.12 12.62 -13.69
N ARG A 26 -2.87 12.34 -14.07
CA ARG A 26 -2.25 12.76 -15.33
C ARG A 26 -2.58 11.85 -16.51
N GLY A 27 -3.37 10.78 -16.30
CA GLY A 27 -3.70 9.79 -17.33
C GLY A 27 -2.54 8.88 -17.73
N GLN A 28 -1.47 8.83 -16.92
CA GLN A 28 -0.27 8.03 -17.17
C GLN A 28 -0.34 6.62 -16.54
N SER A 29 -1.40 6.34 -15.78
CA SER A 29 -1.67 5.04 -15.17
C SER A 29 -3.16 4.73 -15.27
N VAL A 30 -3.47 3.46 -15.52
CA VAL A 30 -4.85 2.94 -15.63
C VAL A 30 -5.37 2.36 -14.31
N LYS A 31 -4.56 2.43 -13.25
CA LYS A 31 -4.94 1.94 -11.92
C LYS A 31 -6.12 2.72 -11.37
N ASN A 32 -6.94 2.03 -10.59
CA ASN A 32 -8.13 2.63 -9.99
C ASN A 32 -7.73 3.64 -8.90
N MET A 33 -8.11 4.90 -9.09
CA MET A 33 -7.81 5.98 -8.14
C MET A 33 -8.40 5.74 -6.75
N LEU A 34 -9.64 5.23 -6.66
CA LEU A 34 -10.29 4.97 -5.37
C LEU A 34 -9.57 3.86 -4.60
N GLN A 35 -9.11 2.83 -5.31
CA GLN A 35 -8.29 1.79 -4.70
C GLN A 35 -7.01 2.41 -4.14
N LEU A 36 -6.23 3.13 -4.96
CA LEU A 36 -4.99 3.77 -4.50
C LEU A 36 -5.20 4.72 -3.30
N GLN A 37 -6.29 5.48 -3.28
CA GLN A 37 -6.64 6.34 -2.14
C GLN A 37 -6.95 5.53 -0.88
N GLY A 38 -7.71 4.43 -1.00
CA GLY A 38 -7.99 3.51 0.10
C GLY A 38 -6.72 2.88 0.67
N ILE A 39 -5.81 2.40 -0.19
CA ILE A 39 -4.51 1.87 0.21
C ILE A 39 -3.73 2.93 0.99
N LEU A 40 -3.65 4.16 0.47
CA LEU A 40 -2.91 5.24 1.12
C LEU A 40 -3.48 5.58 2.51
N GLU A 41 -4.80 5.58 2.65
CA GLU A 41 -5.48 5.83 3.92
C GLU A 41 -5.20 4.70 4.93
N GLU A 42 -5.28 3.44 4.51
CA GLU A 42 -4.95 2.29 5.34
C GLU A 42 -3.49 2.33 5.82
N LEU A 43 -2.55 2.62 4.92
CA LEU A 43 -1.13 2.75 5.24
C LEU A 43 -0.90 3.83 6.31
N LYS A 44 -1.56 4.99 6.21
CA LYS A 44 -1.49 6.06 7.22
C LYS A 44 -2.11 5.64 8.54
N ASN A 45 -3.27 5.00 8.51
CA ASN A 45 -3.99 4.56 9.70
C ASN A 45 -3.23 3.49 10.47
N SER A 46 -2.53 2.59 9.77
CA SER A 46 -1.68 1.56 10.40
C SER A 46 -0.51 2.12 11.22
N CYS A 47 -0.07 3.35 10.94
CA CYS A 47 0.93 4.05 11.76
C CYS A 47 0.35 4.61 13.05
N ILE A 48 -0.94 4.97 13.06
CA ILE A 48 -1.59 5.70 14.17
C ILE A 48 -2.26 4.73 15.14
N LYS A 49 -2.86 3.67 14.61
CA LYS A 49 -3.68 2.71 15.36
C LYS A 49 -3.07 1.31 15.20
N LYS A 50 -2.68 0.69 16.31
CA LYS A 50 -2.22 -0.71 16.35
C LYS A 50 -3.39 -1.66 16.10
N ASN A 51 -3.13 -2.81 15.47
CA ASN A 51 -4.09 -3.89 15.20
C ASN A 51 -5.28 -3.51 14.29
N ILE A 52 -5.05 -2.69 13.27
CA ILE A 52 -6.06 -2.48 12.24
C ILE A 52 -5.93 -3.57 11.17
N PRO A 53 -7.03 -4.24 10.77
CA PRO A 53 -7.01 -5.16 9.65
C PRO A 53 -6.69 -4.40 8.34
N LEU A 54 -5.73 -4.92 7.58
CA LEU A 54 -5.37 -4.40 6.27
C LEU A 54 -6.27 -5.06 5.22
N TYR A 55 -6.98 -4.25 4.44
CA TYR A 55 -7.88 -4.71 3.38
C TYR A 55 -7.26 -4.57 1.99
N TYR A 56 -6.28 -3.67 1.84
CA TYR A 56 -5.56 -3.49 0.58
C TYR A 56 -4.95 -4.77 -0.03
N PRO A 57 -4.51 -5.80 0.73
CA PRO A 57 -3.95 -7.01 0.11
C PRO A 57 -4.97 -7.71 -0.80
N ASN A 58 -6.23 -7.78 -0.40
CA ASN A 58 -7.29 -8.38 -1.20
C ASN A 58 -7.58 -7.57 -2.47
N VAL A 59 -7.54 -6.24 -2.35
CA VAL A 59 -7.73 -5.32 -3.50
C VAL A 59 -6.64 -5.54 -4.54
N ILE A 60 -5.38 -5.71 -4.11
CA ILE A 60 -4.26 -5.94 -5.02
C ILE A 60 -4.43 -7.28 -5.73
N VAL A 61 -4.72 -8.36 -4.99
CA VAL A 61 -4.90 -9.70 -5.58
C VAL A 61 -6.06 -9.75 -6.58
N ASP A 62 -7.15 -9.05 -6.30
CA ASP A 62 -8.36 -9.06 -7.13
C ASP A 62 -8.25 -8.17 -8.36
N SER A 63 -7.54 -7.04 -8.27
CA SER A 63 -7.60 -5.97 -9.28
C SER A 63 -6.27 -5.62 -9.95
N TRP A 64 -5.13 -6.11 -9.46
CA TRP A 64 -3.81 -5.72 -9.98
C TRP A 64 -3.09 -6.90 -10.61
N ASP A 65 -2.23 -6.61 -11.58
CA ASP A 65 -1.34 -7.61 -12.16
C ASP A 65 -0.37 -8.14 -11.09
N TYR A 66 -0.21 -9.46 -11.02
CA TYR A 66 0.73 -10.13 -10.11
C TYR A 66 2.19 -9.67 -10.28
N SER A 67 2.54 -9.12 -11.44
CA SER A 67 3.86 -8.56 -11.73
C SER A 67 3.99 -7.08 -11.37
N ASP A 68 2.95 -6.44 -10.82
CA ASP A 68 2.99 -5.04 -10.48
C ASP A 68 3.99 -4.77 -9.35
N PRO A 69 5.05 -3.97 -9.59
CA PRO A 69 6.09 -3.74 -8.58
C PRO A 69 5.55 -3.12 -7.30
N LEU A 70 4.59 -2.20 -7.40
CA LEU A 70 3.98 -1.56 -6.23
C LEU A 70 3.09 -2.55 -5.47
N GLY A 71 2.33 -3.37 -6.19
CA GLY A 71 1.51 -4.44 -5.62
C GLY A 71 2.35 -5.44 -4.81
N ILE A 72 3.49 -5.89 -5.36
CA ILE A 72 4.40 -6.82 -4.68
C ILE A 72 4.93 -6.21 -3.38
N GLU A 73 5.44 -4.98 -3.42
CA GLU A 73 5.98 -4.34 -2.22
C GLU A 73 4.91 -4.09 -1.13
N LEU A 74 3.67 -3.76 -1.52
CA LEU A 74 2.55 -3.63 -0.60
C LEU A 74 2.20 -4.98 0.05
N MET A 75 2.20 -6.07 -0.72
CA MET A 75 1.98 -7.42 -0.18
C MET A 75 3.08 -7.85 0.80
N GLU A 76 4.34 -7.53 0.50
CA GLU A 76 5.44 -7.76 1.44
C GLU A 76 5.29 -6.97 2.74
N LEU A 77 4.82 -5.71 2.66
CA LEU A 77 4.54 -4.89 3.83
C LEU A 77 3.40 -5.49 4.67
N ALA A 78 2.33 -6.00 4.05
CA ALA A 78 1.23 -6.66 4.74
C ALA A 78 1.72 -7.92 5.49
N ALA A 79 2.53 -8.76 4.82
CA ALA A 79 3.13 -9.94 5.44
C ALA A 79 4.10 -9.59 6.59
N LEU A 80 4.72 -8.40 6.55
CA LEU A 80 5.51 -7.89 7.66
C LEU A 80 4.63 -7.42 8.82
N TYR A 81 3.50 -6.76 8.52
CA TYR A 81 2.54 -6.29 9.53
C TYR A 81 1.93 -7.45 10.34
N GLU A 82 1.61 -8.58 9.69
CA GLU A 82 1.08 -9.77 10.38
C GLU A 82 2.06 -10.39 11.39
N LYS A 83 3.36 -10.07 11.28
CA LYS A 83 4.41 -10.59 12.17
C LYS A 83 4.71 -9.67 13.36
N ILE A 84 4.06 -8.50 13.45
CA ILE A 84 4.24 -7.48 14.50
C ILE A 84 3.17 -7.66 15.57
#